data_AF-X1E772-F1
#
_entry.id   AF-X1E772-F1
#
_cell.length_a   1.000
_cell.length_b   1.000
_cell.length_c   1.000
_cell.angle_alpha   90.00
_cell.angle_beta   90.00
_cell.angle_gamma   90.00
#
_symmetry.space_group_name_H-M   'P 1'
#
loop_
_entity.id
_entity.type
_entity.pdbx_description
1 polymer ?
#
loop_
_entity_poly.entity_id
_entity_poly.type
_entity_poly.pdbx_seq_one_letter_code
_entity_poly.pdbx_strand_id
1 'polypeptide(L)'
;FALPFGHLGEEILNNISKNYDLGTFSHNAQGIRWLSHLEKRFPDKPANGLNLTLQVLDGILCHDGEVNEQKLKPKKRNGKTWDDHFKEFDDCFNENKIKRIPMTFEGIVVRLSDTISYIGRDIEDAILLKLIARNRIPKICKEVLGDTNARIINTLITDLLKYSLDNDVIGYSDEIFNALKELKAFNYAEIYTRRDLFQKNSQEKKFC
;
A
#
# COMPACT_ATOMS: atom_id res chain seq x y z
N PHE A 1 0.94 -7.15 -4.76
CA PHE A 1 1.92 -8.24 -4.99
C PHE A 1 3.10 -7.99 -4.08
N ALA A 2 3.50 -8.93 -3.24
CA ALA A 2 4.60 -8.71 -2.30
C ALA A 2 5.95 -9.12 -2.93
N LEU A 3 6.94 -8.24 -2.84
CA LEU A 3 8.32 -8.53 -3.20
C LEU A 3 9.02 -9.29 -2.07
N PRO A 4 10.02 -10.14 -2.38
CA PRO A 4 10.96 -10.59 -1.36
C PRO A 4 11.54 -9.39 -0.62
N PHE A 5 11.54 -9.44 0.71
CA PHE A 5 12.00 -8.36 1.60
C PHE A 5 11.16 -7.06 1.59
N GLY A 6 9.97 -7.03 0.98
CA GLY A 6 9.04 -5.91 1.07
C GLY A 6 9.63 -4.59 0.54
N HIS A 7 9.43 -3.49 1.27
CA HIS A 7 9.91 -2.14 0.89
C HIS A 7 11.43 -2.08 0.66
N LEU A 8 12.22 -2.82 1.47
CA LEU A 8 13.67 -2.87 1.27
C LEU A 8 14.02 -3.51 -0.09
N GLY A 9 13.32 -4.58 -0.47
CA GLY A 9 13.50 -5.22 -1.77
C GLY A 9 13.14 -4.28 -2.92
N GLU A 10 12.06 -3.51 -2.77
CA GLU A 10 11.67 -2.49 -3.73
C GLU A 10 12.71 -1.37 -3.86
N GLU A 11 13.25 -0.86 -2.74
CA GLU A 11 14.29 0.16 -2.72
C GLU A 11 15.57 -0.33 -3.44
N ILE A 12 16.02 -1.55 -3.12
CA ILE A 12 17.21 -2.16 -3.75
C ILE A 12 17.01 -2.29 -5.25
N LEU A 13 15.87 -2.83 -5.69
CA LEU A 13 15.57 -3.00 -7.11
C LEU A 13 15.44 -1.66 -7.84
N ASN A 14 14.86 -0.64 -7.20
CA ASN A 14 14.79 0.71 -7.74
C ASN A 14 16.17 1.34 -7.90
N ASN A 15 17.07 1.15 -6.93
CA ASN A 15 18.44 1.63 -7.02
C ASN A 15 19.23 0.92 -8.13
N ILE A 16 19.11 -0.41 -8.25
CA ILE A 16 19.72 -1.18 -9.34
C ILE A 16 19.18 -0.69 -10.69
N SER A 17 17.85 -0.57 -10.83
CA SER A 17 17.21 -0.11 -12.07
C SER A 17 17.76 1.24 -12.52
N LYS A 18 17.89 2.21 -11.60
CA LYS A 18 18.49 3.52 -11.88
C LYS A 18 19.96 3.44 -12.26
N ASN A 19 20.74 2.61 -11.58
CA ASN A 19 22.18 2.45 -11.86
C ASN A 19 22.48 1.87 -13.25
N TYR A 20 21.52 1.17 -13.86
CA TYR A 20 21.62 0.60 -15.20
C TYR A 20 20.79 1.36 -16.24
N ASP A 21 20.33 2.58 -15.92
CA ASP A 21 19.49 3.41 -16.80
C ASP A 21 18.20 2.71 -17.30
N LEU A 22 17.63 1.83 -16.48
CA LEU A 22 16.40 1.09 -16.77
C LEU A 22 15.12 1.80 -16.30
N GLY A 23 15.26 2.99 -15.71
CA GLY A 23 14.17 3.76 -15.11
C GLY A 23 13.93 3.44 -13.64
N THR A 24 12.74 3.76 -13.14
CA THR A 24 12.32 3.45 -11.76
C THR A 24 11.68 2.07 -11.66
N PHE A 25 11.65 1.55 -10.43
CA PHE A 25 10.96 0.31 -10.13
C PHE A 25 9.76 0.58 -9.21
N SER A 26 8.61 -0.02 -9.54
CA SER A 26 7.37 0.06 -8.76
C SER A 26 6.72 -1.31 -8.65
N HIS A 27 6.46 -1.77 -7.43
CA HIS A 27 5.86 -3.09 -7.19
C HIS A 27 4.46 -3.21 -7.81
N ASN A 28 3.65 -2.14 -7.78
CA ASN A 28 2.30 -2.12 -8.33
C ASN A 28 2.31 -2.33 -9.84
N ALA A 29 3.14 -1.59 -10.55
CA ALA A 29 3.28 -1.72 -12.00
C ALA A 29 3.87 -3.07 -12.38
N GLN A 30 4.80 -3.64 -11.60
CA GLN A 30 5.27 -5.00 -11.83
C GLN A 30 4.14 -6.04 -11.66
N GLY A 31 3.22 -5.82 -10.71
CA GLY A 31 2.01 -6.61 -10.58
C GLY A 31 1.13 -6.58 -11.83
N ILE A 32 0.94 -5.39 -12.43
CA ILE A 32 0.23 -5.24 -13.70
C ILE A 32 0.95 -5.97 -14.83
N ARG A 33 2.27 -5.80 -14.95
CA ARG A 33 3.08 -6.51 -15.96
C ARG A 33 2.91 -8.02 -15.83
N TRP A 34 2.94 -8.54 -14.61
CA TRP A 34 2.73 -9.96 -14.35
C TRP A 34 1.36 -10.43 -14.83
N LEU A 35 0.31 -9.74 -14.38
CA LEU A 35 -1.08 -10.08 -14.68
C LEU A 35 -1.46 -9.91 -16.15
N SER A 36 -0.83 -8.98 -16.87
CA SER A 36 -1.16 -8.66 -18.26
C SER A 36 -0.30 -9.40 -19.29
N HIS A 37 0.88 -9.91 -18.91
CA HIS A 37 1.83 -10.49 -19.87
C HIS A 37 2.49 -11.81 -19.45
N LEU A 38 2.74 -12.03 -18.15
CA LEU A 38 3.58 -13.14 -17.70
C LEU A 38 2.77 -14.36 -17.24
N GLU A 39 1.62 -14.11 -16.61
CA GLU A 39 0.75 -15.18 -16.12
C GLU A 39 0.09 -15.94 -17.29
N LYS A 40 0.27 -17.27 -17.32
CA LYS A 40 -0.25 -18.14 -18.40
C LYS A 40 -1.16 -19.22 -17.81
N ARG A 41 -2.30 -18.80 -17.27
CA ARG A 41 -3.26 -19.69 -16.60
C ARG A 41 -4.11 -20.55 -17.55
N PHE A 42 -4.20 -20.19 -18.83
CA PHE A 42 -5.00 -20.90 -19.83
C PHE A 42 -4.11 -21.44 -20.97
N PRO A 43 -3.42 -22.59 -20.78
CA PRO A 43 -2.50 -23.14 -21.76
C PRO A 43 -3.17 -23.45 -23.11
N ASP A 44 -4.39 -23.98 -23.05
CA ASP A 44 -5.16 -24.42 -24.22
C ASP A 44 -5.94 -23.27 -24.90
N LYS A 45 -5.98 -22.10 -24.26
CA LYS A 45 -6.61 -20.86 -24.77
C LYS A 45 -5.73 -19.66 -24.38
N PRO A 46 -4.58 -19.47 -25.06
CA PRO A 46 -3.63 -18.45 -24.67
C PRO A 46 -4.27 -17.07 -24.77
N ALA A 47 -4.27 -16.34 -23.66
CA ALA A 47 -4.60 -14.92 -23.59
C ALA A 47 -3.34 -14.14 -23.22
N ASN A 48 -3.32 -12.84 -23.52
CA ASN A 48 -2.30 -11.95 -22.99
C ASN A 48 -2.56 -11.77 -21.49
N GLY A 49 -1.78 -12.51 -20.67
CA GLY A 49 -1.98 -12.54 -19.23
C GLY A 49 -3.31 -13.17 -18.82
N LEU A 50 -3.94 -12.60 -17.80
CA LEU A 50 -5.24 -13.03 -17.27
C LEU A 50 -6.46 -12.35 -17.92
N ASN A 51 -6.25 -11.44 -18.86
CA ASN A 51 -7.33 -10.68 -19.52
C ASN A 51 -8.31 -10.02 -18.53
N LEU A 52 -7.77 -9.35 -17.52
CA LEU A 52 -8.55 -8.67 -16.49
C LEU A 52 -9.18 -7.38 -17.03
N THR A 53 -10.27 -6.94 -16.41
CA THR A 53 -10.91 -5.68 -16.76
C THR A 53 -10.05 -4.48 -16.36
N LEU A 54 -10.22 -3.38 -17.09
CA LEU A 54 -9.53 -2.12 -16.82
C LEU A 54 -9.72 -1.64 -15.38
N GLN A 55 -10.90 -1.81 -14.79
CA GLN A 55 -11.19 -1.39 -13.41
C GLN A 55 -10.39 -2.18 -12.38
N VAL A 56 -10.17 -3.48 -12.62
CA VAL A 56 -9.36 -4.32 -11.73
C VAL A 56 -7.89 -3.94 -11.84
N LEU A 57 -7.38 -3.79 -13.06
CA LEU A 57 -5.99 -3.37 -13.29
C LEU A 57 -5.72 -1.97 -12.74
N ASP A 58 -6.67 -1.04 -12.88
CA ASP A 58 -6.56 0.29 -12.29
C ASP A 58 -6.54 0.26 -10.76
N GLY A 59 -7.40 -0.55 -10.13
CA GLY A 59 -7.37 -0.75 -8.69
C GLY A 59 -6.02 -1.27 -8.19
N ILE A 60 -5.43 -2.23 -8.91
CA ILE A 60 -4.09 -2.78 -8.62
C ILE A 60 -2.99 -1.77 -8.96
N LEU A 61 -3.11 -0.93 -9.98
CA LEU A 61 -2.09 0.07 -10.25
C LEU A 61 -2.12 1.21 -9.20
N CYS A 62 -3.32 1.54 -8.72
CA CYS A 62 -3.56 2.65 -7.81
C CYS A 62 -3.50 2.27 -6.33
N HIS A 63 -3.38 1.00 -5.93
CA HIS A 63 -3.15 0.70 -4.51
C HIS A 63 -1.75 1.14 -4.12
N ASP A 64 -1.62 1.80 -2.97
CA ASP A 64 -0.34 2.20 -2.43
C ASP A 64 -0.50 2.20 -0.91
N GLY A 65 0.29 1.37 -0.23
CA GLY A 65 0.20 1.17 1.22
C GLY A 65 0.74 2.35 2.03
N GLU A 66 1.53 3.23 1.40
CA GLU A 66 2.16 4.38 2.05
C GLU A 66 1.31 5.65 2.00
N VAL A 67 0.07 5.51 1.54
CA VAL A 67 -0.83 6.61 1.31
C VAL A 67 -1.19 7.36 2.61
N ASN A 68 -1.06 8.68 2.56
CA ASN A 68 -1.40 9.61 3.65
C ASN A 68 -2.63 10.45 3.29
N GLU A 69 -3.61 9.84 2.64
CA GLU A 69 -4.81 10.51 2.15
C GLU A 69 -5.96 10.29 3.12
N GLN A 70 -6.48 11.38 3.67
CA GLN A 70 -7.62 11.33 4.59
C GLN A 70 -8.92 10.91 3.89
N LYS A 71 -9.13 11.45 2.70
CA LYS A 71 -10.35 11.27 1.92
C LYS A 71 -10.06 11.29 0.43
N LEU A 72 -10.78 10.45 -0.30
CA LEU A 72 -10.60 10.22 -1.72
C LEU A 72 -11.94 10.09 -2.43
N LYS A 73 -11.95 10.49 -3.69
CA LYS A 73 -13.07 10.30 -4.61
C LYS A 73 -12.54 10.09 -6.02
N PRO A 74 -13.18 9.26 -6.86
CA PRO A 74 -12.79 9.17 -8.26
C PRO A 74 -12.96 10.53 -8.94
N LYS A 75 -11.99 10.95 -9.76
CA LYS A 75 -12.10 12.19 -10.57
C LYS A 75 -13.36 12.17 -11.45
N LYS A 76 -13.63 11.01 -12.05
CA LYS A 76 -14.85 10.66 -12.77
C LYS A 76 -15.06 9.16 -12.60
N ARG A 77 -16.27 8.75 -12.23
CA ARG A 77 -16.62 7.32 -12.06
C ARG A 77 -16.44 6.59 -13.39
N ASN A 78 -15.61 5.54 -13.40
CA ASN A 78 -15.22 4.81 -14.62
C ASN A 78 -14.67 5.73 -15.72
N GLY A 79 -14.00 6.81 -15.33
CA GLY A 79 -13.59 7.86 -16.24
C GLY A 79 -12.28 7.62 -16.98
N LYS A 80 -11.52 6.58 -16.61
CA LYS A 80 -10.23 6.27 -17.25
C LYS A 80 -10.43 5.36 -18.45
N THR A 81 -9.66 5.64 -19.49
CA THR A 81 -9.51 4.80 -20.68
C THR A 81 -8.29 3.88 -20.53
N TRP A 82 -8.11 2.95 -21.48
CA TRP A 82 -6.88 2.16 -21.55
C TRP A 82 -5.64 3.04 -21.77
N ASP A 83 -5.74 4.12 -22.54
CA ASP A 83 -4.64 5.05 -22.77
C ASP A 83 -4.23 5.76 -21.48
N ASP A 84 -5.21 6.18 -20.66
CA ASP A 84 -4.94 6.76 -19.34
C ASP A 84 -4.21 5.75 -18.43
N HIS A 85 -4.68 4.49 -18.44
CA HIS A 85 -4.07 3.44 -17.63
C HIS A 85 -2.64 3.12 -18.07
N PHE A 86 -2.39 2.97 -19.37
CA PHE A 86 -1.04 2.71 -19.87
C PHE A 86 -0.10 3.89 -19.63
N LYS A 87 -0.60 5.12 -19.74
CA LYS A 87 0.18 6.30 -19.37
C LYS A 87 0.56 6.31 -17.88
N GLU A 88 -0.38 5.98 -17.00
CA GLU A 88 -0.11 5.89 -15.55
C GLU A 88 0.83 4.72 -15.21
N PHE A 89 0.73 3.61 -15.94
CA PHE A 89 1.58 2.42 -15.83
C PHE A 89 3.01 2.70 -16.30
N ASP A 90 3.18 3.34 -17.46
CA ASP A 90 4.49 3.68 -17.99
C ASP A 90 5.20 4.71 -17.10
N ASP A 91 4.46 5.66 -16.53
CA ASP A 91 5.04 6.61 -15.56
C ASP A 91 5.64 5.89 -14.34
N CYS A 92 5.10 4.74 -13.90
CA CYS A 92 5.65 3.98 -12.77
C CYS A 92 7.07 3.46 -12.99
N PHE A 93 7.47 3.27 -14.26
CA PHE A 93 8.82 2.81 -14.62
C PHE A 93 9.73 3.94 -15.07
N ASN A 94 9.20 5.16 -15.18
CA ASN A 94 9.95 6.34 -15.61
C ASN A 94 10.17 7.27 -14.42
N GLU A 95 9.45 8.39 -14.38
CA GLU A 95 9.66 9.42 -13.37
C GLU A 95 8.80 9.22 -12.11
N ASN A 96 7.79 8.35 -12.18
CA ASN A 96 6.80 8.09 -11.14
C ASN A 96 6.20 9.37 -10.53
N LYS A 97 5.85 10.34 -11.37
CA LYS A 97 5.35 11.66 -10.94
C LYS A 97 3.83 11.75 -10.93
N ILE A 98 3.14 10.86 -11.61
CA ILE A 98 1.69 10.92 -11.73
C ILE A 98 1.05 10.46 -10.41
N LYS A 99 0.29 11.35 -9.78
CA LYS A 99 -0.57 10.98 -8.66
C LYS A 99 -1.76 10.17 -9.17
N ARG A 100 -1.75 8.87 -8.84
CA ARG A 100 -2.78 7.90 -9.26
C ARG A 100 -3.91 7.85 -8.23
N ILE A 101 -5.13 8.04 -8.69
CA ILE A 101 -6.36 7.89 -7.90
C ILE A 101 -7.21 6.82 -8.61
N PRO A 102 -7.72 5.81 -7.89
CA PRO A 102 -8.58 4.80 -8.50
C PRO A 102 -9.82 5.41 -9.17
N MET A 103 -10.24 4.85 -10.30
CA MET A 103 -11.42 5.32 -11.05
C MET A 103 -12.75 4.86 -10.45
N THR A 104 -12.70 3.93 -9.50
CA THR A 104 -13.85 3.32 -8.82
C THR A 104 -13.79 3.58 -7.32
N PHE A 105 -14.96 3.56 -6.67
CA PHE A 105 -15.03 3.65 -5.22
C PHE A 105 -14.45 2.38 -4.56
N GLU A 106 -14.67 1.22 -5.17
CA GLU A 106 -14.11 -0.06 -4.76
C GLU A 106 -12.58 -0.04 -4.74
N GLY A 107 -11.95 0.55 -5.77
CA GLY A 107 -10.49 0.73 -5.80
C GLY A 107 -9.98 1.66 -4.69
N ILE A 108 -10.77 2.68 -4.32
CA ILE A 108 -10.44 3.56 -3.18
C ILE A 108 -10.55 2.78 -1.86
N VAL A 109 -11.60 1.97 -1.69
CA VAL A 109 -11.73 1.11 -0.51
C VAL A 109 -10.54 0.17 -0.39
N VAL A 110 -10.10 -0.47 -1.49
CA VAL A 110 -8.91 -1.34 -1.50
C VAL A 110 -7.66 -0.57 -1.05
N ARG A 111 -7.44 0.62 -1.58
CA ARG A 111 -6.30 1.50 -1.22
C ARG A 111 -6.29 1.85 0.27
N LEU A 112 -7.44 2.16 0.86
CA LEU A 112 -7.53 2.46 2.30
C LEU A 112 -7.46 1.21 3.18
N SER A 113 -8.00 0.09 2.70
CA SER A 113 -8.01 -1.20 3.41
C SER A 113 -6.61 -1.75 3.62
N ASP A 114 -5.69 -1.47 2.70
CA ASP A 114 -4.29 -1.87 2.83
C ASP A 114 -3.69 -1.34 4.14
N THR A 115 -3.87 -0.05 4.42
CA THR A 115 -3.41 0.58 5.68
C THR A 115 -4.11 -0.01 6.91
N ILE A 116 -5.42 -0.24 6.84
CA ILE A 116 -6.18 -0.84 7.96
C ILE A 116 -5.63 -2.24 8.30
N SER A 117 -5.26 -3.01 7.28
CA SER A 117 -4.85 -4.41 7.44
C SER A 117 -3.49 -4.57 8.13
N TYR A 118 -2.52 -3.70 7.82
CA TYR A 118 -1.16 -3.84 8.35
C TYR A 118 -0.93 -3.04 9.64
N ILE A 119 -1.60 -1.89 9.83
CA ILE A 119 -1.20 -0.92 10.87
C ILE A 119 -1.23 -1.51 12.29
N GLY A 120 -2.30 -2.24 12.62
CA GLY A 120 -2.43 -2.90 13.91
C GLY A 120 -1.61 -4.19 13.98
N ARG A 121 -1.48 -4.91 12.86
CA ARG A 121 -0.78 -6.20 12.79
C ARG A 121 0.72 -6.04 13.02
N ASP A 122 1.33 -5.03 12.42
CA ASP A 122 2.75 -4.74 12.59
C ASP A 122 3.11 -4.45 14.05
N ILE A 123 2.22 -3.76 14.77
CA ILE A 123 2.41 -3.48 16.19
C ILE A 123 2.40 -4.77 17.00
N GLU A 124 1.45 -5.67 16.73
CA GLU A 124 1.38 -6.97 17.41
C GLU A 124 2.63 -7.81 17.13
N ASP A 125 3.08 -7.84 15.88
CA ASP A 125 4.28 -8.58 15.50
C ASP A 125 5.55 -7.96 16.13
N ALA A 126 5.64 -6.62 16.21
CA ALA A 126 6.75 -5.94 16.88
C ALA A 126 6.76 -6.18 18.40
N ILE A 127 5.60 -6.26 19.04
CA ILE A 127 5.48 -6.64 20.46
C ILE A 127 5.90 -8.09 20.66
N LEU A 128 5.44 -9.00 19.79
CA LEU A 128 5.78 -10.43 19.85
C LEU A 128 7.30 -10.64 19.71
N LEU A 129 7.93 -9.91 18.80
CA LEU A 129 9.39 -9.92 18.58
C LEU A 129 10.17 -9.11 19.64
N LYS A 130 9.48 -8.55 20.65
CA LYS A 130 10.07 -7.73 21.72
C LYS A 130 10.83 -6.50 21.21
N LEU A 131 10.49 -5.99 20.03
CA LEU A 131 11.05 -4.76 19.47
C LEU A 131 10.50 -3.52 20.19
N ILE A 132 9.22 -3.57 20.57
CA ILE A 132 8.52 -2.55 21.34
C ILE A 132 7.68 -3.19 22.45
N ALA A 133 7.29 -2.38 23.44
CA ALA A 133 6.30 -2.76 24.45
C ALA A 133 4.97 -2.05 24.19
N ARG A 134 3.83 -2.66 24.51
CA ARG A 134 2.49 -2.08 24.24
C ARG A 134 2.29 -0.70 24.87
N ASN A 135 2.96 -0.42 25.99
CA ASN A 135 2.91 0.89 26.65
C ASN A 135 3.58 2.02 25.84
N ARG A 136 4.46 1.70 24.88
CA ARG A 136 5.12 2.66 23.99
C ARG A 136 4.20 3.23 22.92
N ILE A 137 3.09 2.55 22.62
CA ILE A 137 2.08 3.08 21.70
C ILE A 137 1.60 4.44 22.24
N PRO A 138 1.56 5.50 21.40
CA PRO A 138 1.16 6.83 21.84
C PRO A 138 -0.19 6.84 22.55
N LYS A 139 -0.31 7.66 23.59
CA LYS A 139 -1.52 7.69 24.44
C LYS A 139 -2.76 8.06 23.64
N ILE A 140 -2.65 9.08 22.79
CA ILE A 140 -3.73 9.53 21.92
C ILE A 140 -4.18 8.43 20.93
N CYS A 141 -3.24 7.68 20.35
CA CYS A 141 -3.58 6.55 19.48
C CYS A 141 -4.36 5.46 20.22
N LYS A 142 -3.96 5.14 21.47
CA LYS A 142 -4.67 4.14 22.29
C LYS A 142 -6.08 4.58 22.68
N GLU A 143 -6.26 5.87 22.97
CA GLU A 143 -7.55 6.45 23.36
C GLU A 143 -8.50 6.51 22.16
N VAL A 144 -8.00 6.92 21.00
CA VAL A 144 -8.79 7.15 19.78
C VAL A 144 -9.01 5.86 19.00
N LEU A 145 -7.94 5.13 18.64
CA LEU A 145 -8.01 3.94 17.77
C LEU A 145 -8.19 2.66 18.58
N GLY A 146 -7.55 2.57 19.74
CA GLY A 146 -7.47 1.38 20.56
C GLY A 146 -6.04 0.86 20.70
N ASP A 147 -5.86 -0.11 21.59
CA ASP A 147 -4.57 -0.63 21.99
C ASP A 147 -4.30 -2.05 21.52
N THR A 148 -5.23 -2.68 20.79
CA THR A 148 -5.10 -4.03 20.21
C THR A 148 -5.42 -4.00 18.73
N ASN A 149 -4.84 -4.91 17.93
CA ASN A 149 -5.11 -4.99 16.50
C ASN A 149 -6.62 -5.04 16.16
N ALA A 150 -7.39 -5.88 16.86
CA ALA A 150 -8.82 -6.01 16.61
C ALA A 150 -9.58 -4.69 16.86
N ARG A 151 -9.22 -3.96 17.92
CA ARG A 151 -9.86 -2.68 18.26
C ARG A 151 -9.48 -1.60 17.27
N ILE A 152 -8.19 -1.50 16.88
CA ILE A 152 -7.70 -0.55 15.88
C ILE A 152 -8.44 -0.76 14.56
N ILE A 153 -8.49 -2.00 14.05
CA ILE A 153 -9.20 -2.36 12.81
C ILE A 153 -10.67 -1.97 12.91
N ASN A 154 -11.36 -2.35 13.99
CA ASN A 154 -12.78 -2.08 14.14
C ASN A 154 -13.09 -0.58 14.18
N THR A 155 -12.26 0.21 14.87
CA THR A 155 -12.42 1.66 14.94
C THR A 155 -12.24 2.30 13.56
N LEU A 156 -11.17 1.94 12.84
CA LEU A 156 -10.89 2.46 11.50
C LEU A 156 -12.01 2.12 10.51
N ILE A 157 -12.47 0.86 10.49
CA ILE A 157 -13.58 0.44 9.62
C ILE A 157 -14.87 1.18 9.97
N THR A 158 -15.20 1.27 11.26
CA THR A 158 -16.44 1.91 11.70
C THR A 158 -16.47 3.39 11.34
N ASP A 159 -15.36 4.11 11.55
CA ASP A 159 -15.25 5.51 11.17
C ASP A 159 -15.27 5.70 9.66
N LEU A 160 -14.52 4.89 8.91
CA LEU A 160 -14.51 4.91 7.45
C LEU A 160 -15.93 4.75 6.90
N LEU A 161 -16.71 3.79 7.41
CA LEU A 161 -18.09 3.56 6.99
C LEU A 161 -18.98 4.75 7.32
N LYS A 162 -18.96 5.24 8.57
CA LYS A 162 -19.80 6.36 8.99
C LYS A 162 -19.51 7.62 8.17
N TYR A 163 -18.23 7.99 8.08
CA TYR A 163 -17.80 9.16 7.33
C TYR A 163 -18.16 9.04 5.84
N SER A 164 -17.97 7.86 5.25
CA SER A 164 -18.27 7.64 3.82
C SER A 164 -19.77 7.55 3.52
N LEU A 165 -20.63 7.20 4.48
CA LEU A 165 -22.07 7.21 4.30
C LEU A 165 -22.65 8.62 4.32
N ASP A 166 -22.07 9.50 5.14
CA ASP A 166 -22.52 10.88 5.30
C ASP A 166 -21.93 11.84 4.25
N ASN A 167 -20.98 11.39 3.43
CA ASN A 167 -20.27 12.21 2.45
C ASN A 167 -20.15 11.53 1.08
N ASP A 168 -20.07 12.31 -0.01
CA ASP A 168 -19.83 11.79 -1.37
C ASP A 168 -18.32 11.52 -1.64
N VAL A 169 -17.59 11.10 -0.61
CA VAL A 169 -16.15 10.75 -0.62
C VAL A 169 -15.93 9.57 0.31
N ILE A 170 -14.90 8.76 0.06
CA ILE A 170 -14.48 7.70 0.98
C ILE A 170 -13.30 8.20 1.80
N GLY A 171 -13.38 8.13 3.11
CA GLY A 171 -12.33 8.63 4.00
C GLY A 171 -12.66 8.54 5.47
N TYR A 172 -11.80 9.15 6.28
CA TYR A 172 -11.89 9.17 7.73
C TYR A 172 -12.27 10.56 8.26
N SER A 173 -12.84 10.59 9.47
CA SER A 173 -12.97 11.82 10.25
C SER A 173 -11.60 12.42 10.60
N ASP A 174 -11.54 13.71 10.92
CA ASP A 174 -10.29 14.40 11.25
C ASP A 174 -9.60 13.77 12.48
N GLU A 175 -10.38 13.40 13.50
CA GLU A 175 -9.86 12.80 14.74
C GLU A 175 -9.19 11.44 14.46
N ILE A 176 -9.90 10.55 13.76
CA ILE A 176 -9.39 9.22 13.41
C ILE A 176 -8.19 9.31 12.47
N PHE A 177 -8.25 10.19 11.46
CA PHE A 177 -7.14 10.36 10.52
C PHE A 177 -5.87 10.87 11.19
N ASN A 178 -5.99 11.85 12.09
CA ASN A 178 -4.82 12.37 12.82
C ASN A 178 -4.20 11.29 13.71
N ALA A 179 -5.01 10.51 14.42
CA ALA A 179 -4.51 9.37 15.20
C ALA A 179 -3.87 8.29 14.31
N LEU A 180 -4.45 7.98 13.15
CA LEU A 180 -3.88 7.03 12.19
C LEU A 180 -2.52 7.51 11.66
N LYS A 181 -2.41 8.80 11.33
CA LYS A 181 -1.16 9.41 10.86
C LYS A 181 -0.07 9.33 11.93
N GLU A 182 -0.40 9.60 13.18
CA GLU A 182 0.54 9.46 14.30
C GLU A 182 0.95 7.99 14.51
N LEU A 183 0.00 7.05 14.40
CA LEU A 183 0.29 5.63 14.51
C LEU A 183 1.18 5.13 13.37
N LYS A 184 0.96 5.60 12.13
CA LYS A 184 1.85 5.32 10.99
C LYS A 184 3.26 5.83 11.23
N ALA A 185 3.40 7.07 11.70
CA ALA A 185 4.69 7.64 12.03
C ALA A 185 5.41 6.85 13.14
N PHE A 186 4.68 6.42 14.17
CA PHE A 186 5.20 5.56 15.23
C PHE A 186 5.68 4.21 14.68
N ASN A 187 4.87 3.53 13.85
CA ASN A 187 5.25 2.25 13.24
C ASN A 187 6.53 2.43 12.41
N TYR A 188 6.63 3.50 11.61
CA TYR A 188 7.81 3.77 10.79
C TYR A 188 9.09 3.95 11.63
N ALA A 189 9.02 4.78 12.67
CA ALA A 189 10.17 5.08 13.53
C ALA A 189 10.61 3.88 14.38
N GLU A 190 9.66 3.14 14.95
CA GLU A 190 9.98 2.12 15.96
C GLU A 190 10.06 0.70 15.40
N ILE A 191 9.38 0.40 14.29
CA ILE A 191 9.28 -0.94 13.71
C ILE A 191 10.11 -1.03 12.43
N TYR A 192 9.76 -0.23 11.41
CA TYR A 192 10.39 -0.32 10.09
C TYR A 192 11.87 0.05 10.12
N THR A 193 12.21 1.20 10.71
CA THR A 193 13.61 1.65 10.83
C THR A 193 14.48 0.61 11.55
N ARG A 194 13.97 -0.03 12.60
CA ARG A 194 14.71 -1.05 13.34
C ARG A 194 14.81 -2.36 12.56
N ARG A 195 13.73 -2.77 11.89
CA ARG A 195 13.70 -3.96 11.04
C ARG A 195 14.71 -3.85 9.90
N ASP A 196 14.81 -2.69 9.26
CA ASP A 196 15.74 -2.46 8.16
C ASP A 196 17.20 -2.48 8.63
N LEU A 197 17.49 -1.98 9.83
CA LEU A 197 18.79 -2.11 10.47
C LEU A 197 19.15 -3.58 10.74
N PHE A 198 18.21 -4.36 11.28
CA PHE A 198 18.43 -5.80 11.50
C PHE A 198 18.64 -6.56 10.18
N GLN A 199 17.93 -6.21 9.11
CA GLN A 199 18.09 -6.84 7.80
C GLN A 199 19.41 -6.46 7.11
N LYS A 200 19.83 -5.19 7.16
CA LYS A 200 21.16 -4.75 6.65
C LYS A 200 22.30 -5.49 7.35
N ASN A 201 22.26 -5.57 8.68
CA ASN A 201 23.27 -6.29 9.46
C ASN A 201 23.27 -7.81 9.22
N SER A 202 22.16 -8.37 8.74
CA SER A 202 22.05 -9.81 8.42
C SER A 202 22.48 -10.14 6.99
N GLN A 203 22.30 -9.21 6.05
CA GLN A 203 22.70 -9.38 4.63
C GLN A 203 24.21 -9.20 4.40
N GLU A 204 24.91 -8.40 5.21
CA GLU A 204 26.39 -8.38 5.19
C GLU A 204 27.02 -9.76 5.42
N LYS A 205 26.27 -10.73 5.95
CA LYS A 205 26.75 -12.09 6.19
C LYS A 205 26.46 -13.10 5.08
N LYS A 206 25.69 -12.79 4.03
CA LYS A 206 25.39 -13.76 2.96
C LYS A 206 25.06 -13.12 1.61
N PHE A 207 26.10 -12.90 0.82
CA PHE A 207 26.11 -13.08 -0.64
C PHE A 207 27.55 -13.50 -1.04
N CYS A 208 27.90 -14.75 -0.73
CA CYS A 208 29.03 -15.48 -1.31
C CYS A 208 28.48 -16.72 -2.01
#